data_AF-A0A6J8A409-F1
#
_entry.id   AF-A0A6J8A409-F1
#
_cell.length_a   1.000
_cell.length_b   1.000
_cell.length_c   1.000
_cell.angle_alpha   90.00
_cell.angle_beta   90.00
_cell.angle_gamma   90.00
#
_symmetry.space_group_name_H-M   'P 1'
#
loop_
_entity.id
_entity.type
_entity.pdbx_description
1 polymer ?
#
loop_
_entity_poly.entity_id
_entity_poly.type
_entity_poly.pdbx_seq_one_letter_code
_entity_poly.pdbx_strand_id
1 'polypeptide(L)'
;MQQPEGNNNPLQKVEWLRIVLDEGHAIRNPNAQQTKAICALKAERKWILTGTPIQNSMKDLWSLVNFLQISPFTDKQWWNRAIERPLNEGNDNALKRVQHLMGAIAMRRTKTMKINDKPIVDLPERNVFIEHVQLSEEERSVYEAMQKEGKIIVSRYFTQGTLLHNYGDVLAILMRLRQMCCHPLLVAKAAAVIQETVGHLEPGQAIPDHLREKLISKLLLVLGSGSDEECAICLDGLKEPVITHCAHVFCKRCIDAVIQSEKPHPHCPLCRGNVDTDKLLAPSVEELNQQKDTEQMDISANTWKSSAKVDALINALLKLRREDPSVKSLVVSQFTSLLSLIEIPLGMHGFNFVRLDGTMSLKQRHTAIAQFSNSSFGTPTIMLLSLKAGGVGINLIAASRVFLMDPAWNPATEEQCFDRCHRLGQTRNVTITKFVVDDSVEGRMMDLQDKKRKLMQGAFGKKQTAEEKRTNRIQDIKALMDM
;
A
#
# COMPACT_ATOMS: atom_id res chain seq x y z
N MET A 1 -47.58 -1.01 -12.33
CA MET A 1 -46.16 -1.27 -12.64
C MET A 1 -45.48 -1.75 -11.37
N GLN A 2 -45.28 -3.06 -11.26
CA GLN A 2 -44.54 -3.68 -10.15
C GLN A 2 -43.06 -3.29 -10.26
N GLN A 3 -42.47 -2.82 -9.16
CA GLN A 3 -41.02 -2.70 -9.06
C GLN A 3 -40.41 -4.10 -9.09
N PRO A 4 -39.26 -4.32 -9.76
CA PRO A 4 -38.63 -5.63 -9.80
C PRO A 4 -38.24 -6.02 -8.37
N GLU A 5 -38.61 -7.24 -7.96
CA GLU A 5 -38.20 -7.85 -6.70
C GLU A 5 -36.67 -7.94 -6.67
N GLY A 6 -36.05 -6.88 -6.15
CA GLY A 6 -34.62 -6.81 -5.91
C GLY A 6 -34.24 -7.92 -4.94
N ASN A 7 -33.21 -8.67 -5.33
CA ASN A 7 -32.60 -9.78 -4.61
C ASN A 7 -32.14 -9.33 -3.19
N ASN A 8 -33.07 -9.20 -2.24
CA ASN A 8 -32.79 -8.68 -0.91
C ASN A 8 -31.96 -9.73 -0.16
N ASN A 9 -30.69 -9.41 0.04
CA ASN A 9 -29.74 -10.22 0.79
C ASN A 9 -30.34 -10.51 2.19
N PRO A 10 -30.23 -11.75 2.73
CA PRO A 10 -30.70 -12.09 4.07
C PRO A 10 -30.35 -11.06 5.16
N LEU A 11 -29.16 -10.45 5.10
CA LEU A 11 -28.72 -9.45 6.08
C LEU A 11 -29.51 -8.12 6.00
N GLN A 12 -30.06 -7.76 4.84
CA GLN A 12 -30.86 -6.54 4.63
C GLN A 12 -32.31 -6.70 5.07
N LYS A 13 -32.78 -7.94 5.22
CA LYS A 13 -34.14 -8.25 5.72
C LYS A 13 -34.22 -8.16 7.25
N VAL A 14 -33.08 -8.14 7.94
CA VAL A 14 -32.99 -8.05 9.39
C VAL A 14 -32.81 -6.59 9.81
N GLU A 15 -33.61 -6.15 10.77
CA GLU A 15 -33.37 -4.89 11.48
C GLU A 15 -32.45 -5.16 12.67
N TRP A 16 -31.21 -4.70 12.57
CA TRP A 16 -30.18 -5.00 13.56
C TRP A 16 -30.31 -4.07 14.76
N LEU A 17 -30.14 -4.58 15.98
CA LEU A 17 -30.00 -3.70 17.15
C LEU A 17 -28.74 -2.83 17.03
N ARG A 18 -27.63 -3.41 16.54
CA ARG A 18 -26.34 -2.73 16.43
C ARG A 18 -25.51 -3.27 15.27
N ILE A 19 -24.83 -2.37 14.55
CA ILE A 19 -23.75 -2.70 13.62
C ILE A 19 -22.46 -2.04 14.12
N VAL A 20 -21.37 -2.80 14.13
CA VAL A 20 -20.03 -2.33 14.49
C VAL A 20 -19.10 -2.58 13.31
N LEU A 21 -18.53 -1.52 12.75
CA LEU A 21 -17.50 -1.62 11.72
C LEU A 21 -16.13 -1.55 12.36
N ASP A 22 -15.41 -2.67 12.33
CA ASP A 22 -13.99 -2.68 12.62
C ASP A 22 -13.18 -2.28 11.39
N GLU A 23 -12.08 -1.56 11.61
CA GLU A 23 -11.27 -0.92 10.55
C GLU A 23 -12.12 -0.13 9.53
N GLY A 24 -12.96 0.77 10.05
CA GLY A 24 -13.95 1.53 9.28
C GLY A 24 -13.40 2.33 8.08
N HIS A 25 -12.10 2.55 8.01
CA HIS A 25 -11.45 3.09 6.81
C HIS A 25 -11.66 2.20 5.56
N ALA A 26 -12.04 0.93 5.72
CA ALA A 26 -12.43 0.03 4.63
C ALA A 26 -13.54 0.61 3.73
N ILE A 27 -14.50 1.33 4.34
CA ILE A 27 -15.66 1.90 3.65
C ILE A 27 -15.44 3.34 3.17
N ARG A 28 -14.20 3.87 3.22
CA ARG A 28 -13.88 5.26 2.82
C ARG A 28 -14.36 5.67 1.42
N ASN A 29 -14.50 4.71 0.50
CA ASN A 29 -15.02 4.95 -0.83
C ASN A 29 -16.55 4.75 -0.87
N PRO A 30 -17.36 5.81 -0.99
CA PRO A 30 -18.82 5.69 -0.99
C PRO A 30 -19.38 4.99 -2.23
N ASN A 31 -18.62 4.92 -3.32
CA ASN A 31 -19.05 4.28 -4.56
C ASN A 31 -18.80 2.76 -4.56
N ALA A 32 -18.03 2.24 -3.60
CA ALA A 32 -17.76 0.82 -3.50
C ALA A 32 -19.04 0.04 -3.15
N GLN A 33 -19.28 -1.11 -3.79
CA GLN A 33 -20.42 -1.98 -3.47
C GLN A 33 -20.42 -2.42 -2.02
N GLN A 34 -19.25 -2.68 -1.42
CA GLN A 34 -19.14 -2.99 0.01
C GLN A 34 -19.72 -1.85 0.88
N THR A 35 -19.35 -0.60 0.56
CA THR A 35 -19.86 0.58 1.26
C THR A 35 -21.36 0.77 1.04
N LYS A 36 -21.83 0.60 -0.19
CA LYS A 36 -23.27 0.68 -0.50
C LYS A 36 -24.05 -0.39 0.25
N ALA A 37 -23.56 -1.63 0.26
CA ALA A 37 -24.18 -2.76 0.93
C ALA A 37 -24.26 -2.55 2.46
N ILE A 38 -23.17 -2.12 3.09
CA ILE A 38 -23.14 -1.90 4.54
C ILE A 38 -23.99 -0.69 4.97
N CYS A 39 -24.01 0.39 4.17
CA CYS A 39 -24.84 1.56 4.43
C CYS A 39 -26.34 1.26 4.25
N ALA A 40 -26.70 0.29 3.40
CA ALA A 40 -28.07 -0.16 3.21
C ALA A 40 -28.61 -1.03 4.36
N LEU A 41 -27.74 -1.53 5.25
CA LEU A 41 -28.19 -2.29 6.42
C LEU A 41 -28.92 -1.37 7.42
N LYS A 42 -30.08 -1.83 7.87
CA LYS A 42 -30.88 -1.17 8.89
C LYS A 42 -30.36 -1.52 10.27
N ALA A 43 -30.08 -0.51 11.09
CA ALA A 43 -29.73 -0.71 12.49
C ALA A 43 -30.16 0.45 13.37
N GLU A 44 -30.56 0.16 14.61
CA GLU A 44 -30.85 1.18 15.63
C GLU A 44 -29.57 1.92 16.05
N ARG A 45 -28.43 1.20 16.13
CA ARG A 45 -27.16 1.73 16.63
C ARG A 45 -26.02 1.40 15.67
N LYS A 46 -25.17 2.37 15.36
CA LYS A 46 -24.05 2.20 14.43
C LYS A 46 -22.75 2.71 15.07
N TRP A 47 -21.73 1.86 15.06
CA TRP A 47 -20.40 2.18 15.58
C TRP A 47 -19.34 1.98 14.51
N ILE A 48 -18.31 2.82 14.56
CA ILE A 48 -17.13 2.72 13.70
C ILE A 48 -15.90 2.71 14.60
N LEU A 49 -15.07 1.69 14.44
CA LEU A 49 -13.75 1.57 15.03
C LEU A 49 -12.74 1.80 13.91
N THR A 50 -11.92 2.85 14.01
CA THR A 50 -10.85 3.11 13.04
C THR A 50 -9.75 3.94 13.68
N GLY A 51 -8.49 3.55 13.45
CA GLY A 51 -7.33 4.35 13.86
C GLY A 51 -7.11 5.58 12.98
N THR A 52 -7.59 5.55 11.73
CA THR A 52 -7.36 6.59 10.71
C THR A 52 -8.69 6.93 10.01
N PRO A 53 -9.55 7.79 10.59
CA PRO A 53 -10.86 8.12 10.01
C PRO A 53 -10.77 8.94 8.71
N ILE A 54 -9.63 9.59 8.48
CA ILE A 54 -9.33 10.36 7.26
C ILE A 54 -7.95 9.88 6.80
N GLN A 55 -7.85 9.36 5.59
CA GLN A 55 -6.58 8.89 5.02
C GLN A 55 -6.14 9.80 3.88
N ASN A 56 -7.04 10.02 2.91
CA ASN A 56 -6.71 10.69 1.66
C ASN A 56 -7.51 11.97 1.46
N SER A 57 -8.78 12.00 1.89
CA SER A 57 -9.63 13.17 1.65
C SER A 57 -10.84 13.27 2.60
N MET A 58 -11.51 14.42 2.56
CA MET A 58 -12.77 14.63 3.29
C MET A 58 -13.93 13.74 2.82
N LYS A 59 -13.78 13.06 1.67
CA LYS A 59 -14.74 12.05 1.22
C LYS A 59 -14.71 10.80 2.09
N ASP A 60 -13.54 10.49 2.65
CA ASP A 60 -13.38 9.37 3.58
C ASP A 60 -14.29 9.59 4.78
N LEU A 61 -14.22 10.79 5.36
CA LEU A 61 -15.06 11.19 6.49
C LEU A 61 -16.54 11.19 6.12
N TRP A 62 -16.91 11.70 4.94
CA TRP A 62 -18.30 11.68 4.50
C TRP A 62 -18.87 10.26 4.46
N SER A 63 -18.09 9.29 3.98
CA SER A 63 -18.54 7.90 3.93
C SER A 63 -18.85 7.34 5.33
N LEU A 64 -18.02 7.68 6.33
CA LEU A 64 -18.24 7.32 7.73
C LEU A 64 -19.49 8.00 8.31
N VAL A 65 -19.63 9.31 8.08
CA VAL A 65 -20.79 10.11 8.55
C VAL A 65 -22.09 9.62 7.91
N ASN A 66 -22.05 9.27 6.63
CA ASN A 66 -23.18 8.70 5.90
C ASN A 66 -23.55 7.31 6.44
N PHE A 67 -22.57 6.45 6.76
CA PHE A 67 -22.85 5.18 7.43
C PHE A 67 -23.57 5.38 8.77
N LEU A 68 -23.10 6.33 9.59
CA LEU A 68 -23.71 6.72 10.87
C LEU A 68 -25.09 7.37 10.72
N GLN A 69 -25.51 7.73 9.50
CA GLN A 69 -26.80 8.35 9.19
C GLN A 69 -27.04 9.69 9.92
N ILE A 70 -26.01 10.51 10.04
CA ILE A 70 -26.10 11.82 10.70
C ILE A 70 -26.69 12.86 9.73
N SER A 71 -27.94 13.26 9.95
CA SER A 71 -28.59 14.35 9.20
C SER A 71 -27.97 15.72 9.58
N PRO A 72 -27.85 16.68 8.64
CA PRO A 72 -28.16 16.62 7.20
C PRO A 72 -27.01 16.09 6.34
N PHE A 73 -25.93 15.60 6.95
CA PHE A 73 -24.69 15.21 6.27
C PHE A 73 -24.80 13.90 5.46
N THR A 74 -25.92 13.17 5.56
CA THR A 74 -26.27 12.09 4.64
C THR A 74 -26.49 12.58 3.20
N ASP A 75 -26.91 13.84 3.04
CA ASP A 75 -26.97 14.48 1.72
C ASP A 75 -25.58 14.97 1.29
N LYS A 76 -25.08 14.36 0.21
CA LYS A 76 -23.78 14.70 -0.39
C LYS A 76 -23.70 16.15 -0.84
N GLN A 77 -24.77 16.74 -1.36
CA GLN A 77 -24.78 18.14 -1.79
C GLN A 77 -24.62 19.07 -0.59
N TRP A 78 -25.27 18.72 0.52
CA TRP A 78 -25.16 19.47 1.77
C TRP A 78 -23.74 19.38 2.34
N TRP A 79 -23.18 18.16 2.39
CA TRP A 79 -21.77 17.95 2.77
C TRP A 79 -20.81 18.78 1.91
N ASN A 80 -20.99 18.75 0.59
CA ASN A 80 -20.14 19.48 -0.34
C ASN A 80 -20.20 20.99 -0.09
N ARG A 81 -21.41 21.54 0.09
CA ARG A 81 -21.62 22.98 0.29
C ARG A 81 -21.12 23.45 1.66
N ALA A 82 -21.37 22.68 2.72
CA ALA A 82 -21.08 23.10 4.09
C ALA A 82 -19.65 22.78 4.54
N ILE A 83 -19.08 21.68 4.05
CA ILE A 83 -17.80 21.13 4.52
C ILE A 83 -16.76 21.10 3.40
N GLU A 84 -16.95 20.26 2.37
CA GLU A 84 -15.88 19.94 1.42
C GLU A 84 -15.43 21.16 0.60
N ARG A 85 -16.35 21.91 -0.01
CA ARG A 85 -16.00 23.08 -0.84
C ARG A 85 -15.38 24.21 -0.01
N PRO A 86 -15.96 24.65 1.12
CA PRO A 86 -15.33 25.70 1.93
C PRO A 86 -13.95 25.32 2.48
N LEU A 87 -13.73 24.06 2.89
CA LEU A 87 -12.40 23.60 3.30
C LEU A 87 -11.37 23.69 2.17
N ASN A 88 -11.80 23.31 0.97
CA ASN A 88 -10.98 23.36 -0.24
C ASN A 88 -10.65 24.79 -0.70
N GLU A 89 -11.43 25.77 -0.26
CA GLU A 89 -11.22 27.20 -0.50
C GLU A 89 -10.40 27.86 0.63
N GLY A 90 -9.95 27.10 1.64
CA GLY A 90 -9.15 27.59 2.76
C GLY A 90 -9.97 28.29 3.84
N ASN A 91 -11.25 27.97 3.97
CA ASN A 91 -12.13 28.61 4.94
C ASN A 91 -11.97 27.98 6.34
N ASP A 92 -11.35 28.72 7.26
CA ASP A 92 -11.14 28.29 8.65
C ASP A 92 -12.43 27.93 9.40
N ASN A 93 -13.57 28.57 9.08
CA ASN A 93 -14.84 28.23 9.71
C ASN A 93 -15.32 26.84 9.29
N ALA A 94 -14.95 26.37 8.10
CA ALA A 94 -15.25 25.02 7.66
C ALA A 94 -14.42 23.97 8.43
N LEU A 95 -13.16 24.29 8.73
CA LEU A 95 -12.32 23.46 9.60
C LEU A 95 -12.91 23.37 11.01
N LYS A 96 -13.34 24.50 11.58
CA LYS A 96 -14.05 24.53 12.87
C LYS A 96 -15.33 23.69 12.83
N ARG A 97 -16.12 23.74 11.75
CA ARG A 97 -17.30 22.88 11.58
C ARG A 97 -16.95 21.39 11.63
N VAL A 98 -15.88 20.97 10.96
CA VAL A 98 -15.42 19.57 11.02
C VAL A 98 -14.92 19.22 12.41
N GLN A 99 -14.17 20.10 13.09
CA GLN A 99 -13.70 19.87 14.45
C GLN A 99 -14.87 19.70 15.42
N HIS A 100 -15.90 20.54 15.34
CA HIS A 100 -17.12 20.41 16.16
C HIS A 100 -17.88 19.12 15.85
N LEU A 101 -18.05 18.79 14.56
CA LEU A 101 -18.69 17.53 14.15
C LEU A 101 -17.94 16.33 14.73
N MET A 102 -16.62 16.28 14.54
CA MET A 102 -15.78 15.22 15.08
C MET A 102 -15.81 15.17 16.61
N GLY A 103 -15.84 16.32 17.30
CA GLY A 103 -15.98 16.38 18.76
C GLY A 103 -17.31 15.84 19.26
N ALA A 104 -18.38 15.94 18.46
CA ALA A 104 -19.70 15.42 18.82
C ALA A 104 -19.86 13.92 18.54
N ILE A 105 -19.24 13.39 17.48
CA ILE A 105 -19.51 12.03 16.99
C ILE A 105 -18.37 11.03 17.25
N ALA A 106 -17.17 11.51 17.55
CA ALA A 106 -15.99 10.68 17.66
C ALA A 106 -15.32 10.86 19.02
N MET A 107 -14.95 9.73 19.62
CA MET A 107 -14.06 9.70 20.78
C MET A 107 -12.68 9.27 20.30
N ARG A 108 -11.72 10.20 20.28
CA ARG A 108 -10.34 9.93 19.89
C ARG A 108 -9.41 10.18 21.07
N ARG A 109 -8.59 9.17 21.38
CA ARG A 109 -7.47 9.28 22.33
C ARG A 109 -6.17 9.03 21.58
N THR A 110 -5.10 9.73 21.94
CA THR A 110 -3.75 9.42 21.46
C THR A 110 -2.94 8.76 22.58
N LYS A 111 -1.91 7.99 22.20
CA LYS A 111 -0.97 7.38 23.16
C LYS A 111 -0.27 8.42 24.06
N THR A 112 -0.15 9.66 23.57
CA THR A 112 0.49 10.79 24.25
C THR A 112 -0.42 11.57 25.19
N MET A 113 -1.73 11.31 25.21
CA MET A 113 -2.65 12.00 26.10
C MET A 113 -2.42 11.58 27.56
N LYS A 114 -2.65 12.53 28.48
CA LYS A 114 -2.61 12.31 29.93
C LYS A 114 -4.00 12.49 30.53
N ILE A 115 -4.35 11.67 31.52
CA ILE A 115 -5.51 11.82 32.39
C ILE A 115 -4.97 11.98 33.81
N ASN A 116 -5.28 13.11 34.46
CA ASN A 116 -4.78 13.44 35.81
C ASN A 116 -3.24 13.33 35.88
N ASP A 117 -2.55 13.96 34.91
CA ASP A 117 -1.09 13.95 34.72
C ASP A 117 -0.41 12.60 34.48
N LYS A 118 -1.18 11.50 34.45
CA LYS A 118 -0.70 10.17 34.10
C LYS A 118 -0.98 9.86 32.63
N PRO A 119 -0.02 9.29 31.87
CA PRO A 119 -0.27 8.88 30.51
C PRO A 119 -1.42 7.87 30.44
N ILE A 120 -2.30 8.01 29.44
CA ILE A 120 -3.42 7.07 29.23
C ILE A 120 -2.92 5.66 29.00
N VAL A 121 -1.76 5.54 28.33
CA VAL A 121 -1.08 4.27 28.11
C VAL A 121 0.37 4.45 28.48
N ASP A 122 0.82 3.70 29.48
CA ASP A 122 2.24 3.58 29.78
C ASP A 122 2.86 2.64 28.74
N LEU A 123 3.53 3.24 27.75
CA LEU A 123 4.23 2.51 26.71
C LEU A 123 5.72 2.82 26.78
N PRO A 124 6.58 1.79 26.63
CA PRO A 124 8.00 2.01 26.53
C PRO A 124 8.36 2.82 25.29
N GLU A 125 9.59 3.32 25.25
CA GLU A 125 10.04 4.21 24.17
C GLU A 125 10.00 3.50 22.81
N ARG A 126 9.70 4.31 21.77
CA ARG A 126 9.73 3.87 20.38
C ARG A 126 10.74 4.71 19.61
N ASN A 127 11.80 4.07 19.12
CA ASN A 127 12.85 4.72 18.36
C ASN A 127 12.82 4.25 16.91
N VAL A 128 12.86 5.18 15.96
CA VAL A 128 12.87 4.89 14.52
C VAL A 128 14.19 5.38 13.95
N PHE A 129 14.96 4.48 13.34
CA PHE A 129 16.23 4.75 12.70
C PHE A 129 16.15 4.44 11.21
N ILE A 130 16.84 5.26 10.41
CA ILE A 130 17.10 4.96 9.00
C ILE A 130 18.52 4.39 8.96
N GLU A 131 18.64 3.16 8.48
CA GLU A 131 19.93 2.53 8.22
C GLU A 131 20.19 2.58 6.72
N HIS A 132 21.17 3.41 6.36
CA HIS A 132 21.59 3.62 4.98
C HIS A 132 22.44 2.43 4.52
N VAL A 133 22.04 1.81 3.42
CA VAL A 133 22.67 0.61 2.85
C VAL A 133 23.37 0.97 1.56
N GLN A 134 24.63 0.57 1.47
CA GLN A 134 25.45 0.73 0.27
C GLN A 134 25.40 -0.55 -0.55
N LEU A 135 25.00 -0.44 -1.83
CA LEU A 135 25.05 -1.57 -2.76
C LEU A 135 26.51 -1.97 -3.01
N SER A 136 26.75 -3.26 -3.20
CA SER A 136 28.03 -3.73 -3.76
C SER A 136 28.26 -3.14 -5.16
N GLU A 137 29.51 -3.12 -5.61
CA GLU A 137 29.87 -2.60 -6.95
C GLU A 137 29.07 -3.29 -8.07
N GLU A 138 28.88 -4.60 -7.95
CA GLU A 138 28.10 -5.40 -8.90
C GLU A 138 26.60 -5.04 -8.86
N GLU A 139 26.01 -4.95 -7.67
CA GLU A 139 24.61 -4.54 -7.52
C GLU A 139 24.38 -3.11 -8.00
N ARG A 140 25.31 -2.20 -7.72
CA ARG A 140 25.27 -0.79 -8.14
C ARG A 140 25.32 -0.69 -9.66
N SER A 141 26.21 -1.43 -10.31
CA SER A 141 26.32 -1.47 -11.77
C SER A 141 25.01 -1.93 -12.42
N VAL A 142 24.38 -2.98 -11.89
CA VAL A 142 23.08 -3.46 -12.39
C VAL A 142 21.97 -2.44 -12.14
N TYR A 143 21.93 -1.84 -10.95
CA TYR A 143 20.96 -0.81 -10.60
C TYR A 143 21.05 0.41 -11.53
N GLU A 144 22.25 0.93 -11.75
CA GLU A 144 22.50 2.09 -12.61
C GLU A 144 22.17 1.80 -14.07
N ALA A 145 22.49 0.60 -14.58
CA ALA A 145 22.10 0.18 -15.91
C ALA A 145 20.57 0.17 -16.08
N MET A 146 19.85 -0.43 -15.13
CA MET A 146 18.38 -0.44 -15.12
C MET A 146 17.79 0.96 -14.99
N GLN A 147 18.40 1.81 -14.15
CA GLN A 147 17.95 3.18 -13.97
C GLN A 147 18.15 4.00 -15.23
N LYS A 148 19.31 3.86 -15.90
CA LYS A 148 19.62 4.55 -17.16
C LYS A 148 18.64 4.15 -18.26
N GLU A 149 18.37 2.86 -18.41
CA GLU A 149 17.37 2.37 -19.38
C GLU A 149 15.97 2.92 -19.05
N GLY A 150 15.59 2.88 -17.78
CA GLY A 150 14.35 3.47 -17.30
C GLY A 150 14.25 4.96 -17.60
N LYS A 151 15.30 5.75 -17.33
CA LYS A 151 15.38 7.18 -17.61
C LYS A 151 15.21 7.46 -19.10
N ILE A 152 15.82 6.67 -19.99
CA ILE A 152 15.68 6.83 -21.45
C ILE A 152 14.21 6.65 -21.87
N ILE A 153 13.56 5.57 -21.40
CA ILE A 153 12.15 5.28 -21.72
C ILE A 153 11.24 6.39 -21.20
N VAL A 154 11.41 6.79 -19.94
CA VAL A 154 10.58 7.85 -19.31
C VAL A 154 10.82 9.21 -19.96
N SER A 155 12.07 9.54 -20.32
CA SER A 155 12.41 10.77 -21.03
C SER A 155 11.74 10.84 -22.40
N ARG A 156 11.73 9.72 -23.15
CA ARG A 156 11.01 9.64 -24.42
C ARG A 156 9.53 9.97 -24.25
N TYR A 157 8.87 9.38 -23.25
CA TYR A 157 7.46 9.68 -22.97
C TYR A 157 7.23 11.12 -22.51
N PHE A 158 8.18 11.70 -21.79
CA PHE A 158 8.11 13.10 -21.39
C PHE A 158 8.18 14.03 -22.59
N THR A 159 9.18 13.87 -23.46
CA THR A 159 9.36 14.69 -24.67
C THR A 159 8.17 14.60 -25.63
N GLN A 160 7.51 13.44 -25.69
CA GLN A 160 6.32 13.21 -26.51
C GLN A 160 5.01 13.70 -25.85
N GLY A 161 5.04 14.14 -24.59
CA GLY A 161 3.83 14.52 -23.84
C GLY A 161 2.93 13.34 -23.44
N THR A 162 3.42 12.10 -23.60
CA THR A 162 2.67 10.85 -23.38
C THR A 162 2.99 10.17 -22.04
N LEU A 163 3.76 10.80 -21.14
CA LEU A 163 4.19 10.21 -19.85
C LEU A 163 3.06 9.56 -19.05
N LEU A 164 1.96 10.28 -18.83
CA LEU A 164 0.82 9.73 -18.09
C LEU A 164 0.03 8.70 -18.90
N HIS A 165 0.15 8.71 -20.23
CA HIS A 165 -0.41 7.67 -21.11
C HIS A 165 0.36 6.36 -20.96
N ASN A 166 1.65 6.42 -20.62
CA ASN A 166 2.50 5.25 -20.40
C ASN A 166 2.83 5.04 -18.90
N TYR A 167 1.93 5.47 -18.01
CA TYR A 167 2.17 5.41 -16.56
C TYR A 167 2.43 3.99 -16.05
N GLY A 168 1.81 2.97 -16.66
CA GLY A 168 2.07 1.57 -16.33
C GLY A 168 3.53 1.16 -16.50
N ASP A 169 4.19 1.63 -17.56
CA ASP A 169 5.62 1.38 -17.79
C ASP A 169 6.48 2.07 -16.72
N VAL A 170 6.14 3.31 -16.36
CA VAL A 170 6.82 4.08 -15.31
C VAL A 170 6.76 3.32 -13.99
N LEU A 171 5.58 2.83 -13.60
CA LEU A 171 5.40 2.07 -12.37
C LEU A 171 6.17 0.75 -12.39
N ALA A 172 6.16 0.03 -13.51
CA ALA A 172 6.92 -1.20 -13.66
C ALA A 172 8.44 -0.95 -13.53
N ILE A 173 8.94 0.15 -14.10
CA ILE A 173 10.35 0.56 -13.95
C ILE A 173 10.66 0.90 -12.48
N LEU A 174 9.86 1.76 -11.84
CA LEU A 174 10.06 2.14 -10.45
C LEU A 174 10.01 0.94 -9.51
N MET A 175 9.04 0.03 -9.70
CA MET A 175 8.96 -1.21 -8.94
C MET A 175 10.23 -2.06 -9.09
N ARG A 176 10.75 -2.22 -10.32
CA ARG A 176 11.97 -3.01 -10.56
C ARG A 176 13.19 -2.38 -9.92
N LEU A 177 13.30 -1.05 -9.94
CA LEU A 177 14.37 -0.35 -9.22
C LEU A 177 14.28 -0.63 -7.71
N ARG A 178 13.07 -0.64 -7.12
CA ARG A 178 12.86 -1.01 -5.71
C ARG A 178 13.20 -2.47 -5.44
N GLN A 179 12.82 -3.38 -6.32
CA GLN A 179 13.20 -4.80 -6.24
C GLN A 179 14.71 -4.99 -6.32
N MET A 180 15.39 -4.25 -7.19
CA MET A 180 16.85 -4.28 -7.30
C MET A 180 17.54 -3.77 -6.04
N CYS A 181 16.97 -2.74 -5.37
CA CYS A 181 17.44 -2.28 -4.05
C CYS A 181 17.29 -3.37 -2.98
N CYS A 182 16.33 -4.28 -3.13
CA CYS A 182 16.08 -5.36 -2.18
C CYS A 182 17.00 -6.56 -2.43
N HIS A 183 16.93 -7.13 -3.64
CA HIS A 183 17.70 -8.32 -4.00
C HIS A 183 17.73 -8.54 -5.53
N PRO A 184 18.89 -8.82 -6.16
CA PRO A 184 19.00 -9.01 -7.61
C PRO A 184 18.09 -10.11 -8.18
N LEU A 185 17.93 -11.22 -7.46
CA LEU A 185 17.05 -12.33 -7.88
C LEU A 185 15.57 -11.95 -8.04
N LEU A 186 15.11 -10.87 -7.39
CA LEU A 186 13.75 -10.36 -7.59
C LEU A 186 13.56 -9.78 -8.99
N VAL A 187 14.64 -9.35 -9.63
CA VAL A 187 14.66 -8.81 -10.99
C VAL A 187 15.07 -9.86 -12.01
N ALA A 188 15.96 -10.80 -11.65
CA ALA A 188 16.51 -11.80 -12.57
C ALA A 188 15.44 -12.65 -13.27
N LYS A 189 14.35 -13.02 -12.58
CA LYS A 189 13.21 -13.73 -13.20
C LYS A 189 12.37 -12.85 -14.14
N ALA A 190 12.38 -11.54 -13.94
CA ALA A 190 11.65 -10.56 -14.76
C ALA A 190 12.48 -10.03 -15.94
N ALA A 191 13.81 -10.05 -15.85
CA ALA A 191 14.73 -9.58 -16.89
C ALA A 191 14.65 -10.42 -18.18
N ALA A 192 14.40 -11.74 -18.05
CA ALA A 192 14.11 -12.62 -19.19
C ALA A 192 12.93 -12.12 -20.04
N VAL A 193 11.96 -11.43 -19.42
CA VAL A 193 10.79 -10.86 -20.10
C VAL A 193 11.13 -9.53 -20.81
N ILE A 194 12.08 -8.75 -20.28
CA ILE A 194 12.49 -7.44 -20.84
C ILE A 194 13.39 -7.62 -22.06
N GLN A 195 14.34 -8.55 -22.00
CA GLN A 195 15.28 -8.79 -23.09
C GLN A 195 14.56 -9.22 -24.38
N GLU A 196 13.42 -9.90 -24.25
CA GLU A 196 12.53 -10.23 -25.36
C GLU A 196 11.62 -9.08 -25.85
N THR A 197 11.45 -7.99 -25.10
CA THR A 197 10.48 -6.92 -25.43
C THR A 197 11.05 -5.63 -25.99
N VAL A 198 12.32 -5.31 -25.78
CA VAL A 198 12.85 -3.96 -26.07
C VAL A 198 13.47 -3.83 -27.47
N GLY A 199 13.49 -4.91 -28.27
CA GLY A 199 14.15 -4.93 -29.58
C GLY A 199 13.47 -4.16 -30.73
N HIS A 200 12.14 -3.95 -30.73
CA HIS A 200 11.45 -3.53 -31.97
C HIS A 200 10.19 -2.67 -31.77
N LEU A 201 10.31 -1.39 -31.43
CA LEU A 201 9.18 -0.45 -31.53
C LEU A 201 9.61 0.98 -31.95
N GLU A 202 9.13 1.40 -33.12
CA GLU A 202 9.18 2.78 -33.65
C GLU A 202 8.16 3.69 -32.94
N PRO A 203 8.41 5.01 -32.80
CA PRO A 203 7.49 5.94 -32.14
C PRO A 203 6.17 6.16 -32.92
N GLY A 204 5.02 6.04 -32.26
CA GLY A 204 3.72 6.53 -32.78
C GLY A 204 2.72 5.48 -33.28
N GLN A 205 3.02 4.18 -33.20
CA GLN A 205 2.05 3.11 -33.51
C GLN A 205 1.31 2.61 -32.26
N ALA A 206 0.06 2.18 -32.44
CA ALA A 206 -0.71 1.50 -31.40
C ALA A 206 0.02 0.22 -30.97
N ILE A 207 0.07 -0.06 -29.67
CA ILE A 207 0.75 -1.24 -29.11
C ILE A 207 0.11 -2.51 -29.70
N PRO A 208 0.88 -3.34 -30.45
CA PRO A 208 0.40 -4.62 -30.96
C PRO A 208 -0.15 -5.51 -29.85
N ASP A 209 -1.19 -6.30 -30.14
CA ASP A 209 -1.91 -7.09 -29.13
C ASP A 209 -0.98 -8.02 -28.30
N HIS A 210 0.04 -8.60 -28.94
CA HIS A 210 1.05 -9.45 -28.28
C HIS A 210 1.97 -8.70 -27.29
N LEU A 211 2.22 -7.40 -27.51
CA LEU A 211 2.98 -6.54 -26.57
C LEU A 211 2.08 -6.01 -25.46
N ARG A 212 0.78 -5.88 -25.73
CA ARG A 212 -0.23 -5.51 -24.74
C ARG A 212 -0.39 -6.60 -23.71
N GLU A 213 -0.52 -7.87 -24.11
CA GLU A 213 -0.54 -9.02 -23.19
C GLU A 213 0.70 -9.05 -22.29
N LYS A 214 1.89 -8.80 -22.85
CA LYS A 214 3.13 -8.68 -22.06
C LYS A 214 3.10 -7.50 -21.07
N LEU A 215 2.49 -6.37 -21.42
CA LEU A 215 2.33 -5.21 -20.53
C LEU A 215 1.28 -5.46 -19.43
N ILE A 216 0.19 -6.15 -19.77
CA ILE A 216 -0.82 -6.61 -18.81
C ILE A 216 -0.15 -7.56 -17.82
N SER A 217 0.59 -8.57 -18.27
CA SER A 217 1.36 -9.46 -17.37
C SER A 217 2.34 -8.70 -16.48
N LYS A 218 3.00 -7.66 -16.98
CA LYS A 218 3.88 -6.78 -16.18
C LYS A 218 3.11 -6.00 -15.12
N LEU A 219 1.94 -5.45 -15.45
CA LEU A 219 1.07 -4.73 -14.53
C LEU A 219 0.44 -5.66 -13.49
N LEU A 220 0.07 -6.87 -13.88
CA LEU A 220 -0.36 -7.92 -12.96
C LEU A 220 0.73 -8.27 -11.95
N LEU A 221 2.00 -8.29 -12.37
CA LEU A 221 3.14 -8.49 -11.48
C LEU A 221 3.33 -7.33 -10.50
N VAL A 222 3.13 -6.07 -10.94
CA VAL A 222 3.14 -4.87 -10.07
C VAL A 222 1.99 -4.89 -9.06
N LEU A 223 0.83 -5.39 -9.46
CA LEU A 223 -0.36 -5.45 -8.60
C LEU A 223 -0.32 -6.65 -7.63
N GLY A 224 0.25 -7.78 -8.07
CA GLY A 224 0.41 -9.01 -7.29
C GLY A 224 1.53 -8.94 -6.25
N SER A 225 2.58 -8.16 -6.51
CA SER A 225 3.73 -7.94 -5.60
C SER A 225 3.45 -6.97 -4.45
N GLY A 226 2.20 -6.53 -4.30
CA GLY A 226 1.79 -5.78 -3.13
C GLY A 226 1.91 -4.26 -3.25
N SER A 227 2.02 -3.69 -4.44
CA SER A 227 2.16 -2.24 -4.61
C SER A 227 1.00 -1.43 -3.99
N ASP A 228 1.34 -0.29 -3.39
CA ASP A 228 0.44 0.68 -2.76
C ASP A 228 -0.02 1.76 -3.77
N GLU A 229 -0.18 1.39 -5.04
CA GLU A 229 -0.50 2.34 -6.12
C GLU A 229 -1.87 3.00 -5.96
N GLU A 230 -1.96 4.27 -6.38
CA GLU A 230 -3.18 5.07 -6.30
C GLU A 230 -3.96 5.06 -7.62
N CYS A 231 -5.25 4.76 -7.55
CA CYS A 231 -6.17 4.93 -8.65
C CYS A 231 -6.28 6.41 -9.04
N ALA A 232 -6.06 6.77 -10.31
CA ALA A 232 -6.15 8.16 -10.76
C ALA A 232 -7.57 8.77 -10.72
N ILE A 233 -8.61 7.96 -10.52
CA ILE A 233 -10.01 8.41 -10.42
C ILE A 233 -10.38 8.70 -8.97
N CYS A 234 -10.20 7.73 -8.07
CA CYS A 234 -10.56 7.91 -6.67
C CYS A 234 -9.43 8.48 -5.81
N LEU A 235 -8.20 8.50 -6.32
CA LEU A 235 -6.99 8.96 -5.63
C LEU A 235 -6.74 8.21 -4.31
N ASP A 236 -7.13 6.93 -4.32
CA ASP A 236 -6.94 5.99 -3.23
C ASP A 236 -6.11 4.81 -3.73
N GLY A 237 -5.49 4.07 -2.80
CA GLY A 237 -4.95 2.74 -3.08
C GLY A 237 -5.93 1.87 -3.89
N LEU A 238 -5.43 1.21 -4.93
CA LEU A 238 -6.22 0.44 -5.88
C LEU A 238 -7.06 -0.66 -5.20
N LYS A 239 -8.37 -0.70 -5.52
CA LYS A 239 -9.35 -1.69 -5.04
C LYS A 239 -9.95 -2.42 -6.24
N GLU A 240 -9.88 -3.76 -6.26
CA GLU A 240 -10.25 -4.56 -7.44
C GLU A 240 -9.58 -3.96 -8.69
N PRO A 241 -8.24 -3.88 -8.74
CA PRO A 241 -7.56 -3.20 -9.82
C PRO A 241 -7.93 -3.84 -11.15
N VAL A 242 -8.20 -3.01 -12.15
CA VAL A 242 -8.36 -3.43 -13.54
C VAL A 242 -7.46 -2.58 -14.41
N ILE A 243 -7.04 -3.19 -15.50
CA ILE A 243 -6.17 -2.62 -16.50
C ILE A 243 -7.05 -2.31 -17.71
N THR A 244 -7.08 -1.06 -18.15
CA THR A 244 -7.73 -0.67 -19.40
C THR A 244 -6.93 -1.19 -20.60
N HIS A 245 -7.56 -1.25 -21.78
CA HIS A 245 -6.86 -1.56 -23.04
C HIS A 245 -5.63 -0.65 -23.32
N CYS A 246 -5.62 0.57 -22.77
CA CYS A 246 -4.50 1.52 -22.82
C CYS A 246 -3.50 1.36 -21.65
N ALA A 247 -3.56 0.24 -20.93
CA ALA A 247 -2.66 -0.16 -19.85
C ALA A 247 -2.62 0.79 -18.64
N HIS A 248 -3.72 1.47 -18.36
CA HIS A 248 -3.89 2.24 -17.12
C HIS A 248 -4.61 1.42 -16.07
N VAL A 249 -4.09 1.50 -14.84
CA VAL A 249 -4.68 0.79 -13.72
C VAL A 249 -5.65 1.71 -12.96
N PHE A 250 -6.86 1.21 -12.76
CA PHE A 250 -7.88 1.87 -11.96
C PHE A 250 -8.56 0.86 -11.05
N CYS A 251 -9.30 1.33 -10.03
CA CYS A 251 -10.29 0.46 -9.40
C CYS A 251 -11.36 0.12 -10.45
N LYS A 252 -11.79 -1.14 -10.54
CA LYS A 252 -12.85 -1.60 -11.45
C LYS A 252 -14.05 -0.66 -11.46
N ARG A 253 -14.60 -0.40 -10.28
CA ARG A 253 -15.76 0.48 -10.10
C ARG A 253 -15.52 1.93 -10.49
N CYS A 254 -14.28 2.39 -10.39
CA CYS A 254 -13.96 3.77 -10.74
C CYS A 254 -13.96 3.93 -12.26
N ILE A 255 -13.31 3.02 -12.99
CA ILE A 255 -13.28 3.11 -14.45
C ILE A 255 -14.65 2.75 -15.06
N ASP A 256 -15.38 1.80 -14.47
CA ASP A 256 -16.77 1.50 -14.87
C ASP A 256 -17.67 2.74 -14.77
N ALA A 257 -17.52 3.54 -13.71
CA ALA A 257 -18.29 4.76 -13.53
C ALA A 257 -17.98 5.82 -14.59
N VAL A 258 -16.70 5.95 -14.98
CA VAL A 258 -16.29 6.83 -16.08
C VAL A 258 -16.88 6.35 -17.41
N ILE A 259 -16.75 5.05 -17.69
CA ILE A 259 -17.28 4.43 -18.90
C ILE A 259 -18.79 4.65 -19.01
N GLN A 260 -19.52 4.51 -17.92
CA GLN A 260 -20.97 4.75 -17.89
C GLN A 260 -21.33 6.23 -18.07
N SER A 261 -20.56 7.15 -17.46
CA SER A 261 -20.87 8.59 -17.53
C SER A 261 -20.57 9.22 -18.88
N GLU A 262 -19.64 8.67 -19.65
CA GLU A 262 -19.18 9.22 -20.92
C GLU A 262 -19.73 8.48 -22.14
N LYS A 263 -20.74 7.61 -21.96
CA LYS A 263 -21.42 6.97 -23.09
C LYS A 263 -22.03 8.03 -24.04
N PRO A 264 -21.95 7.81 -25.37
CA PRO A 264 -21.51 6.58 -26.05
C PRO A 264 -20.00 6.47 -26.30
N HIS A 265 -19.20 7.50 -25.99
CA HIS A 265 -17.76 7.54 -26.29
C HIS A 265 -16.93 7.75 -25.01
N PRO A 266 -16.77 6.68 -24.21
CA PRO A 266 -16.01 6.74 -22.96
C PRO A 266 -14.50 6.84 -23.16
N HIS A 267 -13.85 7.76 -22.45
CA HIS A 267 -12.41 7.98 -22.53
C HIS A 267 -11.68 7.69 -21.21
N CYS A 268 -10.44 7.20 -21.33
CA CYS A 268 -9.58 6.94 -20.19
C CYS A 268 -9.25 8.25 -19.46
N PRO A 269 -9.43 8.34 -18.13
CA PRO A 269 -9.12 9.56 -17.37
C PRO A 269 -7.66 10.03 -17.41
N LEU A 270 -6.73 9.12 -17.73
CA LEU A 270 -5.30 9.42 -17.76
C LEU A 270 -4.79 9.81 -19.14
N CYS A 271 -5.34 9.19 -20.19
CA CYS A 271 -4.77 9.25 -21.54
C CYS A 271 -5.79 9.63 -22.62
N ARG A 272 -7.06 9.79 -22.24
CA ARG A 272 -8.20 10.07 -23.12
C ARG A 272 -8.40 9.06 -24.26
N GLY A 273 -7.78 7.89 -24.22
CA GLY A 273 -8.06 6.79 -25.16
C GLY A 273 -9.39 6.09 -24.89
N ASN A 274 -10.03 5.50 -25.90
CA ASN A 274 -11.38 4.92 -25.83
C ASN A 274 -11.48 3.71 -24.90
N VAL A 275 -12.15 3.79 -23.75
CA VAL A 275 -12.22 2.69 -22.77
C VAL A 275 -13.55 1.94 -22.82
N ASP A 276 -13.51 0.62 -22.86
CA ASP A 276 -14.71 -0.22 -22.87
C ASP A 276 -14.71 -1.17 -21.67
N THR A 277 -15.89 -1.33 -21.05
CA THR A 277 -16.15 -2.22 -19.92
C THR A 277 -15.78 -3.66 -20.24
N ASP A 278 -16.07 -4.12 -21.45
CA ASP A 278 -15.83 -5.52 -21.86
C ASP A 278 -14.34 -5.79 -22.15
N LYS A 279 -13.53 -4.74 -22.24
CA LYS A 279 -12.07 -4.80 -22.51
C LYS A 279 -11.23 -4.51 -21.27
N LEU A 280 -11.86 -4.43 -20.09
CA LEU A 280 -11.15 -4.28 -18.82
C LEU A 280 -10.60 -5.63 -18.38
N LEU A 281 -9.31 -5.64 -18.06
CA LEU A 281 -8.61 -6.85 -17.63
C LEU A 281 -8.43 -6.79 -16.12
N ALA A 282 -8.97 -7.80 -15.42
CA ALA A 282 -8.72 -7.98 -14.00
C ALA A 282 -7.54 -8.94 -13.79
N PRO A 283 -6.73 -8.77 -12.74
CA PRO A 283 -5.87 -9.84 -12.25
C PRO A 283 -6.73 -11.06 -11.94
N SER A 284 -6.54 -12.17 -12.66
CA SER A 284 -7.16 -13.41 -12.24
C SER A 284 -6.44 -13.92 -10.99
N VAL A 285 -7.22 -14.36 -10.00
CA VAL A 285 -6.69 -14.97 -8.77
C VAL A 285 -5.97 -16.28 -9.11
N GLU A 286 -6.35 -16.91 -10.22
CA GLU A 286 -5.78 -18.16 -10.75
C GLU A 286 -4.41 -17.94 -11.40
N GLU A 287 -4.17 -16.89 -12.18
CA GLU A 287 -2.82 -16.57 -12.72
C GLU A 287 -1.87 -16.10 -11.59
N LEU A 288 -2.40 -15.36 -10.60
CA LEU A 288 -1.70 -14.99 -9.37
C LEU A 288 -1.36 -16.19 -8.48
N ASN A 289 -2.02 -17.34 -8.66
CA ASN A 289 -1.77 -18.57 -7.92
C ASN A 289 -0.98 -19.61 -8.75
N GLN A 290 -1.17 -19.67 -10.07
CA GLN A 290 -0.38 -20.54 -10.95
C GLN A 290 1.09 -20.13 -11.00
N GLN A 291 1.40 -18.84 -10.87
CA GLN A 291 2.77 -18.38 -10.62
C GLN A 291 3.27 -18.74 -9.21
N LYS A 292 2.39 -18.87 -8.20
CA LYS A 292 2.77 -19.29 -6.84
C LYS A 292 3.09 -20.78 -6.71
N ASP A 293 2.46 -21.63 -7.51
CA ASP A 293 2.77 -23.08 -7.52
C ASP A 293 4.07 -23.38 -8.28
N THR A 294 4.55 -22.47 -9.15
CA THR A 294 5.90 -22.52 -9.73
C THR A 294 6.95 -21.73 -8.93
N GLU A 295 6.56 -21.10 -7.81
CA GLU A 295 7.42 -20.28 -6.94
C GLU A 295 8.15 -21.06 -5.84
N GLN A 296 8.04 -22.39 -5.79
CA GLN A 296 9.01 -23.20 -5.06
C GLN A 296 10.35 -23.10 -5.79
N MET A 297 11.13 -22.11 -5.39
CA MET A 297 12.48 -21.88 -5.84
C MET A 297 13.33 -23.03 -5.32
N ASP A 298 13.65 -23.98 -6.18
CA ASP A 298 14.66 -25.02 -5.93
C ASP A 298 16.06 -24.36 -5.99
N ILE A 299 16.28 -23.37 -5.12
CA ILE A 299 17.60 -22.76 -4.92
C ILE A 299 18.31 -23.70 -3.97
N SER A 300 19.06 -24.65 -4.53
CA SER A 300 20.01 -25.42 -3.75
C SER A 300 20.94 -24.46 -2.98
N ALA A 301 21.31 -24.79 -1.75
CA ALA A 301 22.16 -23.96 -0.90
C ALA A 301 23.52 -23.57 -1.55
N ASN A 302 23.93 -24.27 -2.61
CA ASN A 302 25.17 -24.03 -3.35
C ASN A 302 25.07 -22.93 -4.42
N THR A 303 23.88 -22.37 -4.71
CA THR A 303 23.67 -21.34 -5.77
C THR A 303 23.12 -20.02 -5.23
N TRP A 304 22.96 -19.91 -3.91
CA TRP A 304 22.44 -18.71 -3.26
C TRP A 304 23.48 -17.59 -3.21
N LYS A 305 23.09 -16.38 -3.62
CA LYS A 305 23.89 -15.15 -3.50
C LYS A 305 23.07 -14.11 -2.74
N SER A 306 23.67 -13.52 -1.71
CA SER A 306 23.05 -12.49 -0.87
C SER A 306 22.92 -11.14 -1.59
N SER A 307 22.28 -10.18 -0.93
CA SER A 307 22.24 -8.77 -1.35
C SER A 307 22.66 -7.85 -0.21
N ALA A 308 23.05 -6.62 -0.53
CA ALA A 308 23.50 -5.64 0.47
C ALA A 308 22.49 -5.44 1.62
N LYS A 309 21.18 -5.40 1.33
CA LYS A 309 20.14 -5.29 2.36
C LYS A 309 20.00 -6.56 3.20
N VAL A 310 20.07 -7.73 2.57
CA VAL A 310 19.99 -9.00 3.29
C VAL A 310 21.22 -9.16 4.21
N ASP A 311 22.40 -8.78 3.75
CA ASP A 311 23.62 -8.78 4.57
C ASP A 311 23.52 -7.82 5.75
N ALA A 312 23.02 -6.59 5.52
CA ALA A 312 22.77 -5.62 6.58
C ALA A 312 21.80 -6.18 7.64
N LEU A 313 20.69 -6.79 7.20
CA LEU A 313 19.73 -7.46 8.08
C LEU A 313 20.39 -8.57 8.91
N ILE A 314 21.10 -9.50 8.25
CA ILE A 314 21.73 -10.63 8.93
C ILE A 314 22.77 -10.16 9.95
N ASN A 315 23.59 -9.16 9.60
CA ASN A 315 24.55 -8.56 10.51
C ASN A 315 23.87 -7.94 11.74
N ALA A 316 22.78 -7.20 11.53
CA ALA A 316 21.99 -6.62 12.63
C ALA A 316 21.39 -7.70 13.54
N LEU A 317 20.82 -8.77 12.97
CA LEU A 317 20.26 -9.90 13.71
C LEU A 317 21.32 -10.68 14.49
N LEU A 318 22.49 -10.92 13.89
CA LEU A 318 23.62 -11.58 14.55
C LEU A 318 24.17 -10.74 15.71
N LYS A 319 24.23 -9.42 15.54
CA LYS A 319 24.59 -8.49 16.62
C LYS A 319 23.58 -8.58 17.77
N LEU A 320 22.28 -8.49 17.47
CA LEU A 320 21.23 -8.61 18.48
C LEU A 320 21.28 -9.96 19.20
N ARG A 321 21.46 -11.07 18.48
CA ARG A 321 21.55 -12.41 19.08
C ARG A 321 22.74 -12.54 20.05
N ARG A 322 23.87 -11.87 19.76
CA ARG A 322 25.04 -11.83 20.65
C ARG A 322 24.80 -10.98 21.89
N GLU A 323 24.08 -9.87 21.75
CA GLU A 323 23.78 -8.95 22.86
C GLU A 323 22.68 -9.50 23.78
N ASP A 324 21.57 -9.98 23.21
CA ASP A 324 20.47 -10.58 23.94
C ASP A 324 19.71 -11.59 23.04
N PRO A 325 19.90 -12.90 23.23
CA PRO A 325 19.25 -13.93 22.42
C PRO A 325 17.73 -14.04 22.67
N SER A 326 17.19 -13.40 23.71
CA SER A 326 15.74 -13.37 23.98
C SER A 326 14.99 -12.36 23.11
N VAL A 327 15.70 -11.46 22.42
CA VAL A 327 15.10 -10.42 21.59
C VAL A 327 14.38 -11.04 20.40
N LYS A 328 13.09 -10.74 20.30
CA LYS A 328 12.27 -11.11 19.15
C LYS A 328 12.16 -9.97 18.17
N SER A 329 12.33 -10.28 16.89
CA SER A 329 12.41 -9.32 15.78
C SER A 329 11.35 -9.59 14.72
N LEU A 330 10.71 -8.53 14.22
CA LEU A 330 9.92 -8.58 13.00
C LEU A 330 10.81 -8.18 11.81
N VAL A 331 10.78 -8.95 10.74
CA VAL A 331 11.38 -8.58 9.45
C VAL A 331 10.22 -8.35 8.48
N VAL A 332 10.04 -7.09 8.08
CA VAL A 332 8.87 -6.62 7.36
C VAL A 332 9.24 -6.27 5.93
N SER A 333 8.49 -6.77 4.97
CA SER A 333 8.64 -6.44 3.55
C SER A 333 7.29 -6.38 2.84
N GLN A 334 7.15 -5.52 1.83
CA GLN A 334 6.01 -5.57 0.92
C GLN A 334 6.15 -6.73 -0.09
N PHE A 335 7.38 -7.18 -0.37
CA PHE A 335 7.69 -8.24 -1.34
C PHE A 335 7.77 -9.59 -0.64
N THR A 336 6.74 -10.42 -0.76
CA THR A 336 6.73 -11.77 -0.18
C THR A 336 7.81 -12.68 -0.75
N SER A 337 8.23 -12.45 -1.99
CA SER A 337 9.38 -13.12 -2.60
C SER A 337 10.69 -12.76 -1.90
N LEU A 338 10.89 -11.51 -1.45
CA LEU A 338 12.05 -11.15 -0.64
C LEU A 338 12.04 -11.90 0.69
N LEU A 339 10.88 -12.06 1.33
CA LEU A 339 10.76 -12.85 2.56
C LEU A 339 11.22 -14.29 2.31
N SER A 340 10.79 -14.93 1.22
CA SER A 340 11.26 -16.27 0.84
C SER A 340 12.78 -16.33 0.65
N LEU A 341 13.38 -15.30 0.04
CA LEU A 341 14.83 -15.21 -0.13
C LEU A 341 15.56 -15.05 1.21
N ILE A 342 15.00 -14.30 2.17
CA ILE A 342 15.55 -14.11 3.52
C ILE A 342 15.51 -15.40 4.35
N GLU A 343 14.57 -16.33 4.10
CA GLU A 343 14.51 -17.62 4.81
C GLU A 343 15.81 -18.42 4.67
N ILE A 344 16.49 -18.32 3.52
CA ILE A 344 17.73 -19.05 3.21
C ILE A 344 18.87 -18.65 4.17
N PRO A 345 19.34 -17.38 4.21
CA PRO A 345 20.41 -16.99 5.13
C PRO A 345 19.99 -17.09 6.59
N LEU A 346 18.70 -16.91 6.94
CA LEU A 346 18.23 -17.18 8.30
C LEU A 346 18.48 -18.63 8.71
N GLY A 347 18.13 -19.58 7.83
CA GLY A 347 18.41 -21.01 8.03
C GLY A 347 19.89 -21.32 8.10
N MET A 348 20.71 -20.77 7.19
CA MET A 348 22.17 -20.95 7.17
C MET A 348 22.83 -20.47 8.46
N HIS A 349 22.34 -19.39 9.07
CA HIS A 349 22.84 -18.85 10.33
C HIS A 349 22.16 -19.44 11.58
N GLY A 350 21.31 -20.46 11.42
CA GLY A 350 20.67 -21.20 12.51
C GLY A 350 19.62 -20.40 13.29
N PHE A 351 18.92 -19.48 12.64
CA PHE A 351 17.80 -18.77 13.26
C PHE A 351 16.51 -19.60 13.17
N ASN A 352 15.77 -19.66 14.28
CA ASN A 352 14.40 -20.14 14.27
C ASN A 352 13.47 -18.98 13.93
N PHE A 353 12.64 -19.16 12.91
CA PHE A 353 11.72 -18.13 12.44
C PHE A 353 10.33 -18.70 12.10
N VAL A 354 9.35 -17.81 12.05
CA VAL A 354 8.03 -18.08 11.48
C VAL A 354 7.69 -17.03 10.44
N ARG A 355 6.72 -17.33 9.59
CA ARG A 355 6.23 -16.42 8.56
C ARG A 355 4.77 -16.09 8.80
N LEU A 356 4.38 -14.85 8.45
CA LEU A 356 3.00 -14.38 8.46
C LEU A 356 2.76 -13.53 7.20
N ASP A 357 2.01 -14.09 6.25
CA ASP A 357 1.60 -13.38 5.04
C ASP A 357 0.16 -13.72 4.60
N GLY A 358 -0.23 -13.16 3.44
CA GLY A 358 -1.57 -13.28 2.88
C GLY A 358 -1.98 -14.69 2.46
N THR A 359 -1.02 -15.59 2.22
CA THR A 359 -1.26 -16.96 1.74
C THR A 359 -1.71 -17.91 2.85
N MET A 360 -1.45 -17.55 4.11
CA MET A 360 -1.74 -18.41 5.25
C MET A 360 -3.23 -18.38 5.63
N SER A 361 -3.77 -19.56 5.91
CA SER A 361 -5.09 -19.73 6.52
C SER A 361 -5.16 -19.11 7.92
N LEU A 362 -6.37 -18.81 8.40
CA LEU A 362 -6.58 -18.27 9.76
C LEU A 362 -5.94 -19.17 10.83
N LYS A 363 -6.08 -20.50 10.71
CA LYS A 363 -5.47 -21.46 11.65
C LYS A 363 -3.94 -21.35 11.66
N GLN A 364 -3.30 -21.31 10.49
CA GLN A 364 -1.85 -21.17 10.38
C GLN A 364 -1.37 -19.82 10.95
N ARG A 365 -2.09 -18.72 10.70
CA ARG A 365 -1.78 -17.41 11.27
C ARG A 365 -1.80 -17.43 12.79
N HIS A 366 -2.84 -18.00 13.39
CA HIS A 366 -2.93 -18.16 14.85
C HIS A 366 -1.77 -18.97 15.41
N THR A 367 -1.42 -20.10 14.77
CA THR A 367 -0.28 -20.92 15.19
C THR A 367 1.05 -20.15 15.13
N ALA A 368 1.32 -19.43 14.03
CA ALA A 368 2.54 -18.66 13.87
C ALA A 368 2.68 -17.56 14.94
N ILE A 369 1.58 -16.83 15.23
CA ILE A 369 1.56 -15.80 16.29
C ILE A 369 1.81 -16.44 17.67
N ALA A 370 1.18 -17.59 17.96
CA ALA A 370 1.36 -18.28 19.23
C ALA A 370 2.79 -18.79 19.42
N GLN A 371 3.38 -19.39 18.37
CA GLN A 371 4.76 -19.86 18.38
C GLN A 371 5.75 -18.69 18.57
N PHE A 372 5.53 -17.59 17.87
CA PHE A 372 6.36 -16.40 18.02
C PHE A 372 6.21 -15.74 19.39
N SER A 373 5.04 -15.79 20.00
CA SER A 373 4.81 -15.20 21.33
C SER A 373 5.40 -16.04 22.47
N ASN A 374 5.77 -17.29 22.20
CA ASN A 374 6.37 -18.18 23.20
C ASN A 374 7.83 -17.78 23.49
N SER A 375 8.21 -17.67 24.77
CA SER A 375 9.56 -17.29 25.21
C SER A 375 10.44 -18.49 25.60
N SER A 376 9.97 -19.73 25.46
CA SER A 376 10.76 -20.93 25.74
C SER A 376 12.01 -21.04 24.86
N PHE A 377 13.04 -21.70 25.37
CA PHE A 377 14.26 -21.98 24.61
C PHE A 377 13.94 -22.71 23.30
N GLY A 378 14.62 -22.35 22.22
CA GLY A 378 14.42 -22.94 20.89
C GLY A 378 13.18 -22.43 20.14
N THR A 379 12.38 -21.52 20.71
CA THR A 379 11.27 -20.89 19.98
C THR A 379 11.75 -19.89 18.93
N PRO A 380 10.91 -19.55 17.94
CA PRO A 380 11.25 -18.55 16.93
C PRO A 380 11.59 -17.18 17.53
N THR A 381 12.75 -16.64 17.18
CA THR A 381 13.14 -15.27 17.55
C THR A 381 12.87 -14.27 16.44
N ILE A 382 12.51 -14.75 15.24
CA ILE A 382 12.25 -13.91 14.07
C ILE A 382 10.87 -14.23 13.51
N MET A 383 10.12 -13.21 13.14
CA MET A 383 8.92 -13.34 12.32
C MET A 383 9.08 -12.56 11.02
N LEU A 384 9.00 -13.27 9.90
CA LEU A 384 8.87 -12.68 8.57
C LEU A 384 7.42 -12.24 8.37
N LEU A 385 7.20 -10.96 8.12
CA LEU A 385 5.86 -10.36 8.07
C LEU A 385 5.68 -9.60 6.76
N SER A 386 4.65 -9.96 5.98
CA SER A 386 4.28 -9.11 4.84
C SER A 386 3.64 -7.82 5.35
N LEU A 387 3.99 -6.68 4.76
CA LEU A 387 3.51 -5.37 5.21
C LEU A 387 1.97 -5.30 5.22
N LYS A 388 1.32 -5.90 4.22
CA LYS A 388 -0.15 -6.00 4.15
C LYS A 388 -0.75 -6.83 5.28
N ALA A 389 -0.12 -7.94 5.65
CA ALA A 389 -0.61 -8.76 6.76
C ALA A 389 -0.38 -8.09 8.12
N GLY A 390 0.67 -7.26 8.23
CA GLY A 390 0.94 -6.41 9.39
C GLY A 390 -0.08 -5.28 9.61
N GLY A 391 -0.86 -4.91 8.59
CA GLY A 391 -1.91 -3.89 8.71
C GLY A 391 -3.22 -4.38 9.34
N VAL A 392 -3.39 -5.69 9.54
CA VAL A 392 -4.64 -6.29 10.07
C VAL A 392 -4.54 -6.41 11.60
N GLY A 393 -5.67 -6.48 12.32
CA GLY A 393 -5.80 -6.50 13.79
C GLY A 393 -5.07 -7.61 14.59
N ILE A 394 -3.76 -7.80 14.38
CA ILE A 394 -2.92 -8.80 15.05
C ILE A 394 -2.17 -8.21 16.25
N ASN A 395 -1.78 -9.09 17.18
CA ASN A 395 -1.00 -8.72 18.36
C ASN A 395 0.42 -9.29 18.25
N LEU A 396 1.43 -8.43 18.19
CA LEU A 396 2.83 -8.79 18.04
C LEU A 396 3.71 -8.15 19.13
N ILE A 397 3.16 -7.92 20.33
CA ILE A 397 3.89 -7.32 21.48
C ILE A 397 5.14 -8.10 21.90
N ALA A 398 5.28 -9.37 21.52
CA ALA A 398 6.47 -10.16 21.78
C ALA A 398 7.72 -9.57 21.09
N ALA A 399 7.55 -8.87 19.97
CA ALA A 399 8.66 -8.24 19.26
C ALA A 399 9.02 -6.88 19.86
N SER A 400 10.33 -6.61 19.97
CA SER A 400 10.89 -5.32 20.38
C SER A 400 11.86 -4.71 19.35
N ARG A 401 12.06 -5.43 18.25
CA ARG A 401 12.85 -5.00 17.09
C ARG A 401 12.02 -5.16 15.83
N VAL A 402 12.07 -4.17 14.96
CA VAL A 402 11.42 -4.20 13.65
C VAL A 402 12.42 -3.77 12.60
N PHE A 403 12.64 -4.62 11.61
CA PHE A 403 13.46 -4.33 10.44
C PHE A 403 12.54 -4.18 9.23
N LEU A 404 12.40 -2.95 8.73
CA LEU A 404 11.65 -2.69 7.50
C LEU A 404 12.63 -2.75 6.32
N MET A 405 12.47 -3.79 5.49
CA MET A 405 13.37 -4.07 4.38
C MET A 405 13.18 -3.13 3.20
N ASP A 406 11.97 -2.62 3.01
CA ASP A 406 11.61 -1.78 1.87
C ASP A 406 10.55 -0.74 2.28
N PRO A 407 10.83 0.56 2.12
CA PRO A 407 9.87 1.62 2.41
C PRO A 407 8.61 1.51 1.54
N ALA A 408 7.45 1.68 2.15
CA ALA A 408 6.16 1.72 1.48
C ALA A 408 5.94 3.10 0.86
N TRP A 409 5.10 3.21 -0.17
CA TRP A 409 4.73 4.52 -0.73
C TRP A 409 3.96 5.38 0.27
N ASN A 410 3.11 4.75 1.09
CA ASN A 410 2.31 5.41 2.11
C ASN A 410 2.87 5.12 3.52
N PRO A 411 3.45 6.13 4.21
CA PRO A 411 3.97 5.97 5.57
C PRO A 411 2.92 5.49 6.59
N ALA A 412 1.63 5.74 6.36
CA ALA A 412 0.58 5.30 7.27
C ALA A 412 0.46 3.77 7.32
N THR A 413 0.76 3.08 6.22
CA THR A 413 0.78 1.60 6.17
C THR A 413 1.89 1.05 7.07
N GLU A 414 3.05 1.69 7.08
CA GLU A 414 4.18 1.32 7.94
C GLU A 414 3.84 1.54 9.42
N GLU A 415 3.29 2.71 9.77
CA GLU A 415 2.90 3.02 11.16
C GLU A 415 1.87 2.03 11.71
N GLN A 416 0.90 1.60 10.89
CA GLN A 416 -0.07 0.58 11.29
C GLN A 416 0.59 -0.75 11.64
N CYS A 417 1.61 -1.15 10.85
CA CYS A 417 2.41 -2.34 11.10
C CYS A 417 3.25 -2.19 12.39
N PHE A 418 3.92 -1.06 12.59
CA PHE A 418 4.71 -0.81 13.80
C PHE A 418 3.86 -0.80 15.07
N ASP A 419 2.65 -0.25 14.99
CA ASP A 419 1.67 -0.24 16.07
C ASP A 419 1.16 -1.65 16.44
N ARG A 420 1.46 -2.70 15.68
CA ARG A 420 1.15 -4.09 16.08
C ARG A 420 2.05 -4.59 17.20
N CYS A 421 3.28 -4.07 17.31
CA CYS A 421 4.25 -4.42 18.36
C CYS A 421 4.40 -3.31 19.41
N HIS A 422 4.31 -2.04 19.03
CA HIS A 422 4.27 -0.91 19.96
C HIS A 422 2.82 -0.62 20.38
N ARG A 423 2.27 -1.46 21.27
CA ARG A 423 0.91 -1.33 21.79
C ARG A 423 0.81 -1.79 23.23
N LEU A 424 -0.37 -1.61 23.84
CA LEU A 424 -0.65 -2.04 25.21
C LEU A 424 -0.22 -3.50 25.41
N GLY A 425 0.57 -3.74 26.46
CA GLY A 425 1.20 -5.03 26.75
C GLY A 425 2.68 -5.11 26.33
N GLN A 426 3.19 -4.13 25.58
CA GLN A 426 4.62 -4.02 25.31
C GLN A 426 5.37 -3.59 26.58
N THR A 427 6.42 -4.33 26.92
CA THR A 427 7.24 -4.13 28.12
C THR A 427 8.67 -3.70 27.80
N ARG A 428 9.10 -3.80 26.53
CA ARG A 428 10.45 -3.44 26.08
C ARG A 428 10.41 -2.25 25.14
N ASN A 429 11.45 -1.42 25.18
CA ASN A 429 11.64 -0.35 24.19
C ASN A 429 11.67 -0.95 22.79
N VAL A 430 10.86 -0.38 21.90
CA VAL A 430 10.72 -0.83 20.52
C VAL A 430 11.66 -0.03 19.63
N THR A 431 12.54 -0.71 18.91
CA THR A 431 13.41 -0.09 17.91
C THR A 431 13.00 -0.54 16.52
N ILE A 432 12.74 0.43 15.65
CA ILE A 432 12.41 0.24 14.25
C ILE A 432 13.60 0.72 13.43
N THR A 433 14.15 -0.16 12.59
CA THR A 433 15.23 0.14 11.65
C THR A 433 14.68 0.02 10.23
N LYS A 434 14.73 1.12 9.47
CA LYS A 434 14.32 1.16 8.06
C LYS A 434 15.57 1.09 7.19
N PHE A 435 15.71 0.03 6.40
CA PHE A 435 16.80 -0.08 5.43
C PHE A 435 16.48 0.71 4.17
N VAL A 436 17.33 1.67 3.83
CA VAL A 436 17.19 2.52 2.64
C VAL A 436 18.49 2.47 1.86
N VAL A 437 18.42 2.14 0.58
CA VAL A 437 19.62 2.14 -0.27
C VAL A 437 19.96 3.56 -0.69
N ASP A 438 21.22 3.95 -0.51
CA ASP A 438 21.73 5.27 -0.92
C ASP A 438 21.76 5.44 -2.44
N ASP A 439 21.57 6.69 -2.89
CA ASP A 439 21.55 7.08 -4.30
C ASP A 439 20.57 6.26 -5.14
N SER A 440 19.43 5.91 -4.56
CA SER A 440 18.41 5.07 -5.17
C SER A 440 17.02 5.68 -5.16
N VAL A 441 16.10 4.98 -5.80
CA VAL A 441 14.67 5.32 -5.83
C VAL A 441 14.08 5.36 -4.42
N GLU A 442 14.58 4.56 -3.49
CA GLU A 442 14.05 4.51 -2.12
C GLU A 442 14.35 5.80 -1.35
N GLY A 443 15.58 6.34 -1.46
CA GLY A 443 15.92 7.63 -0.86
C GLY A 443 15.02 8.75 -1.41
N ARG A 444 14.85 8.79 -2.73
CA ARG A 444 13.99 9.78 -3.40
C ARG A 444 12.51 9.64 -3.03
N MET A 445 12.04 8.41 -2.77
CA MET A 445 10.70 8.16 -2.24
C MET A 445 10.54 8.75 -0.83
N MET A 446 11.52 8.56 0.05
CA MET A 446 11.51 9.10 1.42
C MET A 446 11.48 10.64 1.40
N ASP A 447 12.29 11.27 0.55
CA ASP A 447 12.30 12.73 0.39
C ASP A 447 10.94 13.27 -0.06
N LEU A 448 10.30 12.56 -1.00
CA LEU A 448 8.97 12.92 -1.50
C LEU A 448 7.90 12.82 -0.39
N GLN A 449 7.97 11.78 0.43
CA GLN A 449 7.06 11.59 1.57
C GLN A 449 7.22 12.69 2.61
N ASP A 450 8.45 13.05 2.94
CA ASP A 450 8.72 14.12 3.91
C ASP A 450 8.28 15.49 3.38
N LYS A 451 8.48 15.75 2.08
CA LYS A 451 7.95 16.94 1.42
C LYS A 451 6.43 16.98 1.50
N LYS A 452 5.75 15.88 1.17
CA LYS A 452 4.28 15.77 1.27
C LYS A 452 3.79 15.94 2.70
N ARG A 453 4.46 15.35 3.69
CA ARG A 453 4.12 15.49 5.12
C ARG A 453 4.21 16.95 5.58
N LYS A 454 5.28 17.65 5.24
CA LYS A 454 5.46 19.09 5.57
C LYS A 454 4.39 19.96 4.93
N LEU A 455 4.05 19.68 3.66
CA LEU A 455 2.97 20.38 2.96
C LEU A 455 1.60 20.15 3.61
N MET A 456 1.28 18.91 4.01
CA MET A 456 0.01 18.59 4.67
C MET A 456 -0.11 19.20 6.08
N GLN A 457 1.00 19.34 6.82
CA GLN A 457 1.02 20.02 8.12
C GLN A 457 0.83 21.54 7.99
N GLY A 458 1.26 22.14 6.88
CA GLY A 458 1.13 23.58 6.63
C GLY A 458 -0.14 24.00 5.87
N ALA A 459 -0.83 23.07 5.18
CA ALA A 459 -1.90 23.42 4.26
C ALA A 459 -3.11 22.46 4.34
N PHE A 460 -3.94 22.62 5.36
CA PHE A 460 -5.37 22.28 5.22
C PHE A 460 -6.06 23.42 4.48
N GLY A 461 -5.92 23.53 3.15
CA GLY A 461 -6.52 24.73 2.52
C GLY A 461 -6.72 24.86 1.02
N LYS A 462 -6.12 24.06 0.13
CA LYS A 462 -6.42 24.20 -1.31
C LYS A 462 -6.63 22.87 -2.01
N LYS A 463 -7.81 22.71 -2.62
CA LYS A 463 -8.06 21.64 -3.59
C LYS A 463 -7.21 21.90 -4.81
N GLN A 464 -6.24 21.02 -5.03
CA GLN A 464 -5.48 21.03 -6.26
C GLN A 464 -6.42 20.82 -7.46
N THR A 465 -6.29 21.68 -8.47
CA THR A 465 -7.01 21.49 -9.74
C THR A 465 -6.56 20.19 -10.40
N ALA A 466 -7.36 19.65 -11.33
CA ALA A 466 -6.97 18.43 -12.06
C ALA A 466 -5.64 18.63 -12.80
N GLU A 467 -5.37 19.85 -13.28
CA GLU A 467 -4.14 20.22 -13.95
C GLU A 467 -2.95 20.35 -12.99
N GLU A 468 -3.14 20.93 -11.81
CA GLU A 468 -2.10 20.94 -10.76
C GLU A 468 -1.74 19.53 -10.31
N LYS A 469 -2.73 18.65 -10.12
CA LYS A 469 -2.48 17.23 -9.80
C LYS A 469 -1.71 16.52 -10.89
N ARG A 470 -2.07 16.78 -12.15
CA ARG A 470 -1.36 16.24 -13.32
C ARG A 470 0.10 16.68 -13.31
N THR A 471 0.35 17.97 -13.11
CA THR A 471 1.69 18.56 -13.06
C THR A 471 2.50 18.03 -11.89
N ASN A 472 1.91 17.98 -10.69
CA ASN A 472 2.55 17.42 -9.50
C ASN A 472 2.92 15.95 -9.70
N ARG A 473 2.04 15.15 -10.32
CA ARG A 473 2.35 13.74 -10.62
C ARG A 473 3.51 13.60 -11.60
N ILE A 474 3.60 14.46 -12.61
CA ILE A 474 4.73 14.48 -13.54
C ILE A 474 6.02 14.89 -12.81
N GLN A 475 5.95 15.87 -11.91
CA GLN A 475 7.10 16.30 -11.10
C GLN A 475 7.55 15.21 -10.12
N ASP A 476 6.61 14.51 -9.48
CA ASP A 476 6.90 13.37 -8.60
C ASP A 476 7.65 12.27 -9.39
N ILE A 477 7.19 11.93 -10.60
CA ILE A 477 7.86 10.95 -11.46
C ILE A 477 9.28 11.41 -11.83
N LYS A 478 9.46 12.68 -12.20
CA LYS A 478 10.79 13.23 -12.50
C LYS A 478 11.73 13.13 -11.31
N ALA A 479 11.27 13.53 -10.12
CA ALA A 479 12.05 13.43 -8.90
C ALA A 479 12.43 11.98 -8.61
N LEU A 480 11.49 11.04 -8.71
CA LEU A 480 11.75 9.60 -8.48
C LEU A 480 12.73 8.99 -9.50
N MET A 481 12.65 9.44 -10.74
CA MET A 481 13.51 9.00 -11.83
C MET A 481 14.82 9.77 -11.92
N ASP A 482 15.06 10.77 -11.06
CA ASP A 482 16.26 11.61 -11.07
C ASP A 482 16.50 12.27 -12.45
N MET A 483 15.49 13.03 -12.89
CA MET A 483 15.37 13.67 -14.22
C MET A 483 15.06 15.17 -14.17
#